data_AF-A0A7J6P548-F1
#
_entry.id   AF-A0A7J6P548-F1
#
_cell.length_a   1.000
_cell.length_b   1.000
_cell.length_c   1.000
_cell.angle_alpha   90.00
_cell.angle_beta   90.00
_cell.angle_gamma   90.00
#
_symmetry.space_group_name_H-M   'P 1'
#
loop_
_entity.id
_entity.type
_entity.pdbx_description
1 polymer ?
#
loop_
_entity_poly.entity_id
_entity_poly.type
_entity_poly.pdbx_seq_one_letter_code
_entity_poly.pdbx_strand_id
1 'polypeptide(L)'
;MGNICDSCRGSTSKAVPAAAANRQAVRPASTTTSGEVDTAQYAKDIRAMADELTAMIDRLNCDPIILASACALKHCGGPDIIPKMKFGRKDISGPEECPPEGRLPNPEGADHLRKIFYRMGFNDQEIVILSGAHTIGRAFKDRSGTVEEAAGHGTQYTNGSNIARNDGKEGIGMKGGRSWARKWLKFDNEYFVNIIEDAKAKSKTDNGLLVLESDNCLVTDPSFRKYVEMYAKDNNKFLCDYAQAHIKLSELGCQYVVNGGIKV
;
A
#
# COMPACT_ATOMS: atom_id res chain seq x y z
N MET A 1 10.12 -21.45 -3.30
CA MET A 1 8.73 -21.08 -3.01
C MET A 1 8.73 -20.29 -1.71
N GLY A 2 8.85 -18.97 -1.80
CA GLY A 2 8.80 -18.09 -0.63
C GLY A 2 7.43 -17.44 -0.58
N ASN A 3 6.60 -17.84 0.37
CA ASN A 3 5.25 -17.32 0.54
C ASN A 3 5.31 -15.86 0.97
N ILE A 4 4.57 -15.02 0.25
CA ILE A 4 4.31 -13.63 0.61
C ILE A 4 3.55 -13.64 1.94
N CYS A 5 3.94 -12.71 2.79
CA CYS A 5 3.58 -12.61 4.19
C CYS A 5 2.18 -11.99 4.34
N ASP A 6 1.18 -12.79 4.70
CA ASP A 6 -0.27 -12.48 4.65
C ASP A 6 -0.85 -11.57 5.75
N SER A 7 -0.04 -10.79 6.47
CA SER A 7 -0.58 -9.76 7.36
C SER A 7 0.42 -8.63 7.54
N CYS A 8 -0.06 -7.49 8.03
CA CYS A 8 0.78 -6.37 8.48
C CYS A 8 1.67 -6.83 9.65
N ARG A 9 2.74 -7.58 9.35
CA ARG A 9 3.61 -8.22 10.35
C ARG A 9 4.54 -7.20 10.98
N GLY A 10 4.24 -6.79 12.20
CA GLY A 10 5.23 -6.35 13.19
C GLY A 10 5.62 -7.56 14.04
N SER A 11 6.71 -8.25 13.69
CA SER A 11 7.17 -9.46 14.40
C SER A 11 8.67 -9.37 14.73
N THR A 12 9.15 -8.22 15.21
CA THR A 12 10.56 -8.08 15.60
C THR A 12 10.81 -7.49 16.97
N SER A 13 9.80 -7.19 17.79
CA SER A 13 10.06 -6.66 19.14
C SER A 13 10.08 -7.79 20.18
N LYS A 14 11.28 -8.05 20.73
CA LYS A 14 11.42 -8.77 22.01
C LYS A 14 10.66 -7.98 23.08
N ALA A 15 10.06 -8.68 24.05
CA ALA A 15 9.36 -8.07 25.18
C ALA A 15 10.24 -7.02 25.89
N VAL A 16 9.75 -5.78 26.05
CA VAL A 16 10.44 -4.69 26.76
C VAL A 16 9.71 -4.42 28.09
N PRO A 17 10.44 -4.36 29.23
CA PRO A 17 9.86 -4.06 30.53
C PRO A 17 9.48 -2.56 30.66
N ALA A 18 8.54 -2.30 31.57
CA ALA A 18 7.91 -1.00 31.72
C ALA A 18 8.83 0.13 32.24
N ALA A 19 8.51 1.33 31.75
CA ALA A 19 8.76 2.67 32.31
C ALA A 19 10.05 3.43 31.92
N ALA A 20 9.85 4.61 31.31
CA ALA A 20 10.49 5.86 31.73
C ALA A 20 9.70 7.07 31.18
N ALA A 21 9.50 8.07 32.05
CA ALA A 21 8.61 9.21 31.87
C ALA A 21 9.06 10.22 30.80
N ASN A 22 8.06 10.85 30.18
CA ASN A 22 8.14 11.89 29.16
C ASN A 22 8.74 13.21 29.72
N ARG A 23 9.82 13.72 29.11
CA ARG A 23 10.23 15.13 29.24
C ARG A 23 10.52 15.69 27.84
N GLN A 24 9.64 16.54 27.34
CA GLN A 24 9.90 17.37 26.17
C GLN A 24 10.92 18.46 26.54
N ALA A 25 12.09 18.43 25.92
CA ALA A 25 13.00 19.56 25.84
C ALA A 25 13.32 19.81 24.37
N VAL A 26 12.90 20.95 23.83
CA VAL A 26 13.28 21.41 22.50
C VAL A 26 14.78 21.72 22.53
N ARG A 27 15.58 21.00 21.73
CA ARG A 27 17.04 21.22 21.65
C ARG A 27 17.38 22.28 20.59
N PRO A 28 18.24 23.27 20.88
CA PRO A 28 18.70 24.25 19.89
C PRO A 28 19.72 23.63 18.92
N ALA A 29 19.84 24.20 17.72
CA ALA A 29 20.77 23.75 16.68
C ALA A 29 22.25 23.89 17.11
N SER A 30 23.08 22.90 16.78
CA SER A 30 24.49 22.84 17.14
C SER A 30 25.37 23.62 16.14
N THR A 31 25.68 24.87 16.43
CA THR A 31 26.70 25.65 15.70
C THR A 31 27.96 25.80 16.55
N THR A 32 29.13 25.70 15.90
CA THR A 32 30.40 26.10 16.51
C THR A 32 30.50 27.63 16.52
N THR A 33 31.35 28.17 17.40
CA THR A 33 31.59 29.61 17.55
C THR A 33 32.14 30.29 16.28
N SER A 34 32.52 29.52 15.25
CA SER A 34 33.03 29.99 13.95
C SER A 34 32.03 29.90 12.78
N GLY A 35 30.80 29.41 13.01
CA GLY A 35 29.80 29.27 11.94
C GLY A 35 30.03 28.08 11.00
N GLU A 36 31.03 27.24 11.24
CA GLU A 36 31.18 25.95 10.57
C GLU A 36 30.24 24.90 11.18
N VAL A 37 29.58 24.12 10.31
CA VAL A 37 28.73 22.99 10.71
C VAL A 37 29.61 21.94 11.37
N ASP A 38 29.39 21.69 12.65
CA ASP A 38 30.04 20.58 13.37
C ASP A 38 29.47 19.26 12.84
N THR A 39 30.15 18.71 11.85
CA THR A 39 29.77 17.45 11.19
C THR A 39 29.75 16.26 12.15
N ALA A 40 30.56 16.29 13.21
CA ALA A 40 30.59 15.24 14.22
C ALA A 40 29.39 15.32 15.15
N GLN A 41 28.98 16.52 15.55
CA GLN A 41 27.75 16.73 16.33
C GLN A 41 26.51 16.44 15.49
N TYR A 42 26.47 16.90 14.24
CA TYR A 42 25.39 16.61 13.30
C TYR A 42 25.19 15.09 13.08
N ALA A 43 26.27 14.33 12.94
CA ALA A 43 26.21 12.87 12.80
C ALA A 43 25.77 12.14 14.10
N LYS A 44 25.98 12.74 15.29
CA LYS A 44 25.43 12.23 16.56
C LYS A 44 23.94 12.53 16.67
N ASP A 45 23.52 13.72 16.26
CA ASP A 45 22.12 14.13 16.30
C ASP A 45 21.26 13.29 15.34
N ILE A 46 21.76 13.00 14.13
CA ILE A 46 21.08 12.07 13.19
C ILE A 46 20.92 10.68 13.81
N ARG A 47 21.96 10.16 14.48
CA ARG A 47 21.90 8.85 15.14
C ARG A 47 20.92 8.86 16.31
N ALA A 48 20.93 9.89 17.13
CA ALA A 48 19.96 10.04 18.22
C ALA A 48 18.53 10.13 17.71
N MET A 49 18.27 10.87 16.62
CA MET A 49 16.96 10.89 15.96
C MET A 49 16.56 9.52 15.41
N ALA A 50 17.50 8.77 14.83
CA ALA A 50 17.25 7.42 14.35
C ALA A 50 16.94 6.45 15.51
N ASP A 51 17.63 6.57 16.65
CA ASP A 51 17.38 5.77 17.85
C ASP A 51 16.04 6.13 18.49
N GLU A 52 15.69 7.42 18.57
CA GLU A 52 14.38 7.88 19.05
C GLU A 52 13.24 7.42 18.13
N LEU A 53 13.46 7.47 16.82
CA LEU A 53 12.50 6.95 15.84
C LEU A 53 12.37 5.42 15.97
N THR A 54 13.47 4.70 16.17
CA THR A 54 13.46 3.24 16.39
C THR A 54 12.73 2.88 17.68
N ALA A 55 13.01 3.58 18.78
CA ALA A 55 12.32 3.38 20.05
C ALA A 55 10.84 3.79 19.98
N MET A 56 10.48 4.78 19.15
CA MET A 56 9.09 5.13 18.87
C MET A 56 8.42 4.02 18.06
N ILE A 57 9.06 3.53 17.00
CA ILE A 57 8.58 2.41 16.18
C ILE A 57 8.35 1.16 17.04
N ASP A 58 9.31 0.83 17.90
CA ASP A 58 9.20 -0.30 18.84
C ASP A 58 8.06 -0.14 19.86
N ARG A 59 7.62 1.11 20.13
CA ARG A 59 6.46 1.42 20.99
C ARG A 59 5.14 1.58 20.23
N LEU A 60 5.19 1.86 18.93
CA LEU A 60 4.03 2.13 18.07
C LEU A 60 3.33 0.85 17.59
N ASN A 61 3.79 -0.34 18.00
CA ASN A 61 3.23 -1.61 17.57
C ASN A 61 3.18 -1.72 16.02
N CYS A 62 2.14 -2.32 15.44
CA CYS A 62 1.91 -2.43 14.00
C CYS A 62 1.41 -1.14 13.30
N ASP A 63 1.29 -0.01 14.00
CA ASP A 63 0.86 1.26 13.38
C ASP A 63 1.83 1.87 12.35
N PRO A 64 3.16 1.67 12.39
CA PRO A 64 4.04 2.16 11.35
C PRO A 64 3.69 1.61 9.95
N ILE A 65 3.18 0.37 9.85
CA ILE A 65 2.79 -0.22 8.55
C ILE A 65 1.60 0.51 7.94
N ILE A 66 0.56 0.75 8.72
CA ILE A 66 -0.64 1.45 8.23
C ILE A 66 -0.37 2.94 8.02
N LEU A 67 0.51 3.56 8.82
CA LEU A 67 0.95 4.94 8.59
C LEU A 67 1.75 5.04 7.30
N ALA A 68 2.67 4.12 7.05
CA ALA A 68 3.43 4.06 5.81
C ALA A 68 2.51 3.86 4.59
N SER A 69 1.48 3.02 4.71
CA SER A 69 0.48 2.83 3.66
C SER A 69 -0.27 4.13 3.34
N ALA A 70 -0.76 4.84 4.36
CA ALA A 70 -1.45 6.12 4.20
C ALA A 70 -0.55 7.22 3.63
N CYS A 71 0.70 7.29 4.09
CA CYS A 71 1.72 8.20 3.55
C CYS A 71 2.01 7.90 2.08
N ALA A 72 2.16 6.62 1.71
CA ALA A 72 2.39 6.22 0.32
C ALA A 72 1.21 6.59 -0.57
N LEU A 73 -0.03 6.34 -0.11
CA LEU A 73 -1.24 6.72 -0.83
C LEU A 73 -1.26 8.23 -1.13
N LYS A 74 -1.05 9.07 -0.11
CA LYS A 74 -0.98 10.53 -0.26
C LYS A 74 0.15 10.96 -1.20
N HIS A 75 1.34 10.37 -1.05
CA HIS A 75 2.51 10.73 -1.86
C HIS A 75 2.32 10.38 -3.34
N CYS A 76 1.62 9.29 -3.63
CA CYS A 76 1.28 8.87 -5.00
C CYS A 76 0.13 9.68 -5.62
N GLY A 77 -0.45 10.66 -4.91
CA GLY A 77 -1.56 11.49 -5.41
C GLY A 77 -2.95 10.96 -5.05
N GLY A 78 -3.03 9.92 -4.21
CA GLY A 78 -4.27 9.39 -3.67
C GLY A 78 -4.86 10.25 -2.53
N PRO A 79 -5.97 9.80 -1.92
CA PRO A 79 -6.62 10.56 -0.85
C PRO A 79 -5.75 10.64 0.41
N ASP A 80 -5.79 11.79 1.09
CA ASP A 80 -5.20 11.94 2.43
C ASP A 80 -6.15 11.32 3.48
N ILE A 81 -5.80 10.12 3.93
CA ILE A 81 -6.60 9.35 4.89
C ILE A 81 -6.07 9.42 6.32
N ILE A 82 -4.86 9.93 6.54
CA ILE A 82 -4.22 9.96 7.88
C ILE A 82 -5.13 10.60 8.94
N PRO A 83 -5.79 11.75 8.69
CA PRO A 83 -6.65 12.40 9.70
C PRO A 83 -7.93 11.61 10.05
N LYS A 84 -8.26 10.57 9.27
CA LYS A 84 -9.48 9.77 9.45
C LYS A 84 -9.20 8.41 10.08
N MET A 85 -7.93 8.01 10.17
CA MET A 85 -7.53 6.72 10.70
C MET A 85 -7.42 6.74 12.22
N LYS A 86 -7.58 5.56 12.81
CA LYS A 86 -7.22 5.29 14.21
C LYS A 86 -5.85 4.65 14.31
N PHE A 87 -5.13 5.07 15.34
CA PHE A 87 -3.83 4.56 15.78
C PHE A 87 -3.95 3.96 17.19
N GLY A 88 -2.85 3.47 17.74
CA GLY A 88 -2.78 2.68 18.95
C GLY A 88 -3.15 1.21 18.75
N ARG A 89 -2.91 0.61 17.57
CA ARG A 89 -3.17 -0.82 17.37
C ARG A 89 -2.34 -1.65 18.35
N LYS A 90 -2.92 -2.76 18.81
CA LYS A 90 -2.24 -3.72 19.67
C LYS A 90 -1.64 -4.83 18.81
N ASP A 91 -0.36 -5.12 19.00
CA ASP A 91 0.28 -6.27 18.38
C ASP A 91 -0.22 -7.58 18.99
N ILE A 92 -0.15 -8.63 18.18
CA ILE A 92 -0.32 -9.99 18.65
C ILE A 92 0.91 -10.42 19.47
N SER A 93 0.70 -11.27 20.47
CA SER A 93 1.77 -11.67 21.39
C SER A 93 2.58 -12.86 20.88
N GLY A 94 2.03 -13.62 19.94
CA GLY A 94 2.61 -14.85 19.41
C GLY A 94 1.94 -15.34 18.13
N PRO A 95 2.55 -16.33 17.45
CA PRO A 95 2.07 -16.87 16.17
C PRO A 95 0.70 -17.56 16.26
N GLU A 96 0.27 -17.99 17.45
CA GLU A 96 -1.05 -18.58 17.70
C GLU A 96 -2.20 -17.58 17.52
N GLU A 97 -1.93 -16.29 17.66
CA GLU A 97 -2.88 -15.21 17.38
C GLU A 97 -2.88 -14.81 15.89
N CYS A 98 -1.95 -15.34 15.08
CA CYS A 98 -1.95 -15.13 13.63
C CYS A 98 -3.13 -15.89 13.00
N PRO A 99 -3.88 -15.26 12.09
CA PRO A 99 -4.79 -15.98 11.21
C PRO A 99 -4.04 -17.07 10.40
N PRO A 100 -4.66 -18.23 10.16
CA PRO A 100 -4.07 -19.26 9.30
C PRO A 100 -3.87 -18.74 7.87
N GLU A 101 -2.86 -19.29 7.18
CA GLU A 101 -2.59 -19.00 5.76
C GLU A 101 -3.78 -19.37 4.86
N GLY A 102 -3.80 -18.80 3.65
CA GLY A 102 -4.86 -19.07 2.66
C GLY A 102 -6.14 -18.25 2.87
N ARG A 103 -6.07 -17.17 3.65
CA ARG A 103 -7.18 -16.23 3.83
C ARG A 103 -7.20 -15.11 2.81
N LEU A 104 -6.09 -14.87 2.11
CA LEU A 104 -5.99 -13.87 1.04
C LEU A 104 -6.51 -14.40 -0.31
N PRO A 105 -6.98 -13.49 -1.19
CA PRO A 105 -7.45 -13.88 -2.51
C PRO A 105 -6.28 -14.24 -3.44
N ASN A 106 -6.36 -15.42 -4.04
CA ASN A 106 -5.70 -15.75 -5.31
C ASN A 106 -6.28 -14.93 -6.49
N PRO A 107 -5.54 -14.82 -7.62
CA PRO A 107 -5.99 -14.08 -8.80
C PRO A 107 -7.08 -14.82 -9.61
N GLU A 108 -8.07 -15.42 -8.94
CA GLU A 108 -9.20 -16.14 -9.52
C GLU A 108 -10.41 -15.22 -9.76
N GLY A 109 -11.44 -15.74 -10.43
CA GLY A 109 -12.62 -14.98 -10.84
C GLY A 109 -13.56 -14.49 -9.72
N ALA A 110 -14.71 -13.95 -10.14
CA ALA A 110 -15.60 -13.16 -9.29
C ALA A 110 -16.15 -13.90 -8.06
N ASP A 111 -16.51 -15.18 -8.20
CA ASP A 111 -17.03 -15.99 -7.10
C ASP A 111 -16.00 -16.16 -5.97
N HIS A 112 -14.73 -16.30 -6.33
CA HIS A 112 -13.63 -16.39 -5.36
C HIS A 112 -13.43 -15.06 -4.65
N LEU A 113 -13.41 -13.94 -5.38
CA LEU A 113 -13.33 -12.61 -4.76
C LEU A 113 -14.47 -12.39 -3.77
N ARG A 114 -15.72 -12.69 -4.15
CA ARG A 114 -16.88 -12.60 -3.25
C ARG A 114 -16.72 -13.49 -2.03
N LYS A 115 -16.33 -14.76 -2.22
CA LYS A 115 -16.13 -15.72 -1.12
C LYS A 115 -15.16 -15.17 -0.05
N ILE A 116 -14.08 -14.51 -0.47
CA ILE A 116 -13.08 -13.94 0.44
C ILE A 116 -13.59 -12.65 1.09
N PHE A 117 -14.06 -11.68 0.29
CA PHE A 117 -14.38 -10.34 0.77
C PHE A 117 -15.73 -10.26 1.50
N TYR A 118 -16.72 -11.07 1.13
CA TYR A 118 -18.00 -11.10 1.84
C TYR A 118 -17.84 -11.61 3.27
N ARG A 119 -16.94 -12.57 3.51
CA ARG A 119 -16.57 -13.02 4.86
C ARG A 119 -15.99 -11.88 5.71
N MET A 120 -15.37 -10.90 5.07
CA MET A 120 -14.78 -9.71 5.70
C MET A 120 -15.79 -8.55 5.81
N GLY A 121 -17.05 -8.75 5.39
CA GLY A 121 -18.10 -7.73 5.46
C GLY A 121 -18.01 -6.67 4.36
N PHE A 122 -17.34 -6.96 3.24
CA PHE A 122 -17.29 -6.09 2.07
C PHE A 122 -18.34 -6.48 1.05
N ASN A 123 -18.88 -5.49 0.33
CA ASN A 123 -19.83 -5.70 -0.77
C ASN A 123 -19.14 -5.63 -2.15
N ASP A 124 -19.91 -5.84 -3.23
CA ASP A 124 -19.38 -5.82 -4.61
C ASP A 124 -18.70 -4.50 -5.00
N GLN A 125 -19.23 -3.36 -4.55
CA GLN A 125 -18.60 -2.06 -4.80
C GLN A 125 -17.24 -1.97 -4.10
N GLU A 126 -17.18 -2.44 -2.86
CA GLU A 126 -15.98 -2.39 -2.04
C GLU A 126 -14.89 -3.36 -2.52
N ILE A 127 -15.28 -4.49 -3.13
CA ILE A 127 -14.35 -5.38 -3.84
C ILE A 127 -13.73 -4.63 -5.02
N VAL A 128 -14.55 -4.08 -5.91
CA VAL A 128 -14.10 -3.37 -7.11
C VAL A 128 -13.21 -2.18 -6.76
N ILE A 129 -13.60 -1.37 -5.77
CA ILE A 129 -12.83 -0.19 -5.39
C ILE A 129 -11.47 -0.56 -4.81
N LEU A 130 -11.38 -1.60 -3.97
CA LEU A 130 -10.11 -2.06 -3.39
C LEU A 130 -9.18 -2.67 -4.45
N SER A 131 -9.71 -3.34 -5.48
CA SER A 131 -8.92 -3.77 -6.65
C SER A 131 -8.24 -2.60 -7.37
N GLY A 132 -8.81 -1.40 -7.27
CA GLY A 132 -8.19 -0.16 -7.77
C GLY A 132 -6.81 0.15 -7.18
N ALA A 133 -6.42 -0.48 -6.08
CA ALA A 133 -5.06 -0.40 -5.54
C ALA A 133 -3.99 -0.83 -6.56
N HIS A 134 -4.34 -1.71 -7.50
CA HIS A 134 -3.45 -2.14 -8.59
C HIS A 134 -3.02 -1.01 -9.53
N THR A 135 -3.62 0.19 -9.45
CA THR A 135 -3.13 1.35 -10.20
C THR A 135 -1.67 1.72 -9.87
N ILE A 136 -1.17 1.32 -8.70
CA ILE A 136 0.24 1.43 -8.35
C ILE A 136 0.91 0.05 -8.24
N GLY A 137 2.20 0.01 -8.54
CA GLY A 137 3.02 -1.19 -8.37
C GLY A 137 3.08 -2.10 -9.60
N ARG A 138 3.71 -3.25 -9.40
CA ARG A 138 4.13 -4.17 -10.46
C ARG A 138 4.19 -5.60 -9.95
N ALA A 139 3.93 -6.55 -10.85
CA ALA A 139 4.24 -7.96 -10.66
C ALA A 139 5.62 -8.30 -11.23
N PHE A 140 6.25 -9.34 -10.66
CA PHE A 140 7.54 -9.87 -11.10
C PHE A 140 7.44 -11.38 -11.24
N LYS A 141 8.10 -11.96 -12.24
CA LYS A 141 8.15 -13.40 -12.51
C LYS A 141 8.48 -14.21 -11.27
N ASP A 142 9.60 -13.90 -10.62
CA ASP A 142 10.12 -14.66 -9.48
C ASP A 142 9.33 -14.50 -8.17
N ARG A 143 8.31 -13.63 -8.16
CA ARG A 143 7.50 -13.30 -6.97
C ARG A 143 6.05 -13.71 -7.13
N SER A 144 5.47 -13.40 -8.29
CA SER A 144 4.05 -13.62 -8.58
C SER A 144 3.79 -14.91 -9.35
N GLY A 145 4.72 -15.32 -10.24
CA GLY A 145 4.45 -16.37 -11.21
C GLY A 145 3.37 -16.02 -12.25
N THR A 146 2.86 -14.79 -12.28
CA THR A 146 1.76 -14.36 -13.17
C THR A 146 2.25 -13.59 -14.40
N VAL A 147 3.55 -13.34 -14.51
CA VAL A 147 4.18 -12.53 -15.56
C VAL A 147 5.56 -13.09 -15.92
N GLU A 148 6.07 -12.73 -17.10
CA GLU A 148 7.41 -13.13 -17.53
C GLU A 148 8.49 -12.10 -17.14
N GLU A 149 8.09 -10.87 -16.87
CA GLU A 149 8.96 -9.74 -16.55
C GLU A 149 9.59 -9.89 -15.16
N ALA A 150 10.92 -9.79 -15.09
CA ALA A 150 11.72 -9.97 -13.89
C ALA A 150 12.42 -8.68 -13.44
N ALA A 151 13.27 -8.74 -12.41
CA ALA A 151 14.08 -7.59 -12.03
C ALA A 151 15.00 -7.17 -13.19
N GLY A 152 15.04 -5.88 -13.52
CA GLY A 152 15.81 -5.37 -14.67
C GLY A 152 15.19 -5.62 -16.05
N HIS A 153 14.19 -6.51 -16.17
CA HIS A 153 13.50 -6.83 -17.42
C HIS A 153 12.03 -6.48 -17.32
N GLY A 154 11.61 -5.39 -17.96
CA GLY A 154 10.26 -4.84 -17.85
C GLY A 154 9.64 -4.57 -19.21
N THR A 155 8.35 -4.23 -19.21
CA THR A 155 7.65 -3.77 -20.41
C THR A 155 8.08 -2.35 -20.77
N GLN A 156 7.52 -1.81 -21.86
CA GLN A 156 7.72 -0.42 -22.22
C GLN A 156 7.51 0.55 -21.06
N TYR A 157 6.59 0.30 -20.13
CA TYR A 157 6.29 1.19 -18.99
C TYR A 157 7.25 1.06 -17.80
N THR A 158 8.03 -0.01 -17.72
CA THR A 158 8.83 -0.36 -16.53
C THR A 158 10.31 -0.63 -16.84
N ASN A 159 10.73 -0.45 -18.09
CA ASN A 159 12.07 -0.75 -18.58
C ASN A 159 13.16 0.30 -18.23
N GLY A 160 12.81 1.52 -17.81
CA GLY A 160 13.80 2.60 -17.73
C GLY A 160 13.34 3.93 -18.29
N SER A 161 12.54 3.92 -19.35
CA SER A 161 12.41 5.09 -20.24
C SER A 161 11.21 5.98 -19.97
N ASN A 162 10.25 5.52 -19.16
CA ASN A 162 9.01 6.25 -18.90
C ASN A 162 9.02 6.96 -17.55
N ILE A 163 8.35 8.10 -17.45
CA ILE A 163 8.16 8.81 -16.18
C ILE A 163 6.97 8.18 -15.44
N ALA A 164 7.27 7.40 -14.40
CA ALA A 164 6.24 6.71 -13.62
C ALA A 164 5.66 7.58 -12.49
N ARG A 165 6.46 8.52 -11.97
CA ARG A 165 6.14 9.33 -10.79
C ARG A 165 4.92 10.23 -11.01
N ASN A 166 4.12 10.38 -9.94
CA ASN A 166 2.98 11.30 -9.93
C ASN A 166 3.41 12.77 -10.16
N ASP A 167 4.54 13.20 -9.60
CA ASP A 167 5.03 14.58 -9.70
C ASP A 167 5.69 14.94 -11.05
N GLY A 168 5.70 14.00 -12.00
CA GLY A 168 6.25 14.21 -13.34
C GLY A 168 7.78 14.33 -13.40
N LYS A 169 8.49 14.18 -12.27
CA LYS A 169 9.95 14.18 -12.26
C LYS A 169 10.50 12.86 -12.78
N GLU A 170 11.73 12.89 -13.28
CA GLU A 170 12.45 11.69 -13.66
C GLU A 170 12.55 10.71 -12.48
N GLY A 171 12.40 9.42 -12.77
CA GLY A 171 12.50 8.36 -11.78
C GLY A 171 11.44 7.28 -11.96
N ILE A 172 11.89 6.04 -11.83
CA ILE A 172 11.07 4.83 -11.98
C ILE A 172 11.35 3.81 -10.87
N GLY A 173 12.12 4.18 -9.85
CA GLY A 173 12.68 3.20 -8.91
C GLY A 173 13.55 2.15 -9.64
N MET A 174 13.52 0.90 -9.15
CA MET A 174 14.19 -0.23 -9.78
C MET A 174 13.49 -0.64 -11.08
N LYS A 175 14.24 -0.86 -12.18
CA LYS A 175 13.72 -1.37 -13.46
C LYS A 175 13.11 -2.78 -13.35
N GLY A 176 12.17 -3.11 -14.23
CA GLY A 176 11.66 -4.47 -14.41
C GLY A 176 10.21 -4.69 -13.98
N GLY A 177 9.72 -5.92 -14.13
CA GLY A 177 8.35 -6.29 -13.79
C GLY A 177 7.30 -5.70 -14.73
N ARG A 178 6.03 -6.05 -14.50
CA ARG A 178 4.88 -5.61 -15.33
C ARG A 178 3.87 -4.87 -14.47
N SER A 179 3.43 -3.70 -14.91
CA SER A 179 2.48 -2.85 -14.19
C SER A 179 1.07 -2.99 -14.76
N TRP A 180 0.05 -2.68 -13.94
CA TRP A 180 -1.34 -2.54 -14.39
C TRP A 180 -1.65 -1.16 -14.97
N ALA A 181 -0.88 -0.15 -14.57
CA ALA A 181 -1.00 1.23 -15.04
C ALA A 181 0.26 1.68 -15.81
N ARG A 182 0.12 2.67 -16.68
CA ARG A 182 1.26 3.25 -17.41
C ARG A 182 2.08 4.10 -16.48
N LYS A 183 1.42 4.89 -15.62
CA LYS A 183 2.04 5.65 -14.53
C LYS A 183 1.91 4.92 -13.20
N TRP A 184 2.61 3.80 -13.07
CA TRP A 184 2.49 2.85 -11.95
C TRP A 184 3.02 3.35 -10.58
N LEU A 185 3.43 4.62 -10.46
CA LEU A 185 3.69 5.31 -9.19
C LEU A 185 2.71 6.46 -8.92
N LYS A 186 1.64 6.56 -9.72
CA LYS A 186 0.55 7.51 -9.57
C LYS A 186 -0.72 6.76 -9.17
N PHE A 187 -1.36 7.25 -8.12
CA PHE A 187 -2.61 6.69 -7.63
C PHE A 187 -3.79 7.44 -8.23
N ASP A 188 -4.39 6.88 -9.27
CA ASP A 188 -5.57 7.40 -9.95
C ASP A 188 -6.44 6.26 -10.52
N ASN A 189 -7.44 6.60 -11.30
CA ASN A 189 -8.36 5.62 -11.87
C ASN A 189 -7.86 4.95 -13.17
N GLU A 190 -6.58 5.12 -13.56
CA GLU A 190 -6.03 4.56 -14.81
C GLU A 190 -6.17 3.03 -14.85
N TYR A 191 -6.09 2.35 -13.71
CA TYR A 191 -6.39 0.91 -13.60
C TYR A 191 -7.75 0.54 -14.22
N PHE A 192 -8.83 1.23 -13.84
CA PHE A 192 -10.18 0.91 -14.34
C PHE A 192 -10.32 1.21 -15.83
N VAL A 193 -9.68 2.27 -16.31
CA VAL A 193 -9.64 2.60 -17.74
C VAL A 193 -8.96 1.48 -18.51
N ASN A 194 -7.80 1.01 -18.04
CA ASN A 194 -6.99 0.02 -18.74
C ASN A 194 -7.70 -1.35 -18.82
N ILE A 195 -8.32 -1.83 -17.74
CA ILE A 195 -9.03 -3.14 -17.78
C ILE A 195 -10.26 -3.11 -18.69
N ILE A 196 -10.91 -1.94 -18.84
CA ILE A 196 -11.99 -1.75 -19.82
C ILE A 196 -11.45 -1.76 -21.25
N GLU A 197 -10.33 -1.09 -21.50
CA GLU A 197 -9.67 -1.04 -22.81
C GLU A 197 -9.21 -2.43 -23.24
N ASP A 198 -8.59 -3.19 -22.33
CA ASP A 198 -8.15 -4.56 -22.56
C ASP A 198 -9.32 -5.48 -22.93
N ALA A 199 -10.42 -5.43 -22.17
CA ALA A 199 -11.61 -6.22 -22.47
C ALA A 199 -12.31 -5.86 -23.80
N LYS A 200 -12.08 -4.66 -24.33
CA LYS A 200 -12.60 -4.22 -25.64
C LYS A 200 -11.67 -4.55 -26.80
N ALA A 201 -10.41 -4.89 -26.54
CA ALA A 201 -9.42 -5.11 -27.57
C ALA A 201 -9.84 -6.30 -28.45
N LYS A 202 -9.99 -6.06 -29.75
CA LYS A 202 -10.39 -7.09 -30.74
C LYS A 202 -9.25 -8.10 -31.01
N SER A 203 -8.01 -7.69 -30.76
CA SER A 203 -6.81 -8.53 -30.86
C SER A 203 -6.12 -8.61 -29.51
N LYS A 204 -5.63 -9.79 -29.14
CA LYS A 204 -4.77 -10.01 -27.97
C LYS A 204 -3.34 -9.51 -28.18
N THR A 205 -3.17 -8.39 -28.87
CA THR A 205 -1.86 -7.74 -29.00
C THR A 205 -1.47 -7.25 -27.62
N ASP A 206 -0.34 -7.74 -27.12
CA ASP A 206 0.19 -7.36 -25.82
C ASP A 206 0.45 -5.84 -25.77
N ASN A 207 -0.29 -5.13 -24.92
CA ASN A 207 -0.16 -3.69 -24.69
C ASN A 207 0.91 -3.34 -23.62
N GLY A 208 1.56 -4.34 -23.03
CA GLY A 208 2.56 -4.21 -21.98
C GLY A 208 2.01 -3.94 -20.58
N LEU A 209 0.69 -4.01 -20.39
CA LEU A 209 0.01 -3.89 -19.10
C LEU A 209 -0.41 -5.26 -18.57
N LEU A 210 -0.51 -5.38 -17.26
CA LEU A 210 -0.99 -6.57 -16.58
C LEU A 210 -2.51 -6.53 -16.42
N VAL A 211 -3.17 -7.62 -16.77
CA VAL A 211 -4.57 -7.91 -16.43
C VAL A 211 -4.62 -9.36 -15.98
N LEU A 212 -4.87 -9.57 -14.69
CA LEU A 212 -5.07 -10.90 -14.12
C LEU A 212 -6.50 -11.38 -14.37
N GLU A 213 -6.76 -12.68 -14.15
CA GLU A 213 -8.13 -13.20 -14.19
C GLU A 213 -9.04 -12.51 -13.16
N SER A 214 -8.51 -12.22 -11.95
CA SER A 214 -9.21 -11.42 -10.94
C SER A 214 -9.49 -9.97 -11.38
N ASP A 215 -8.70 -9.39 -12.29
CA ASP A 215 -8.98 -8.06 -12.85
C ASP A 215 -10.03 -8.15 -13.96
N ASN A 216 -9.88 -9.13 -14.87
CA ASN A 216 -10.81 -9.37 -15.98
C ASN A 216 -12.21 -9.76 -15.49
N CYS A 217 -12.34 -10.42 -14.33
CA CYS A 217 -13.64 -10.73 -13.77
C CYS A 217 -14.44 -9.48 -13.39
N LEU A 218 -13.78 -8.36 -13.07
CA LEU A 218 -14.46 -7.11 -12.70
C LEU A 218 -15.22 -6.47 -13.87
N VAL A 219 -14.78 -6.72 -15.10
CA VAL A 219 -15.40 -6.19 -16.33
C VAL A 219 -16.37 -7.17 -17.00
N THR A 220 -16.20 -8.46 -16.75
CA THR A 220 -17.05 -9.53 -17.30
C THR A 220 -18.26 -9.85 -16.41
N ASP A 221 -18.13 -9.72 -15.09
CA ASP A 221 -19.26 -9.84 -14.15
C ASP A 221 -20.15 -8.57 -14.18
N PRO A 222 -21.45 -8.67 -14.51
CA PRO A 222 -22.31 -7.48 -14.62
C PRO A 222 -22.47 -6.67 -13.33
N SER A 223 -22.44 -7.34 -12.16
CA SER A 223 -22.60 -6.67 -10.87
C SER A 223 -21.35 -5.87 -10.48
N PHE A 224 -20.16 -6.35 -10.84
CA PHE A 224 -18.92 -5.59 -10.70
C PHE A 224 -18.77 -4.51 -11.77
N ARG A 225 -19.10 -4.83 -13.03
CA ARG A 225 -18.86 -3.96 -14.18
C ARG A 225 -19.43 -2.56 -14.02
N LYS A 226 -20.62 -2.42 -13.44
CA LYS A 226 -21.24 -1.11 -13.20
C LYS A 226 -20.37 -0.18 -12.34
N TYR A 227 -19.64 -0.73 -11.37
CA TYR A 227 -18.71 0.04 -10.52
C TYR A 227 -17.40 0.32 -11.24
N VAL A 228 -16.88 -0.63 -12.02
CA VAL A 228 -15.70 -0.41 -12.87
C VAL A 228 -15.93 0.75 -13.84
N GLU A 229 -17.06 0.75 -14.55
CA GLU A 229 -17.41 1.82 -15.48
C GLU A 229 -17.65 3.17 -14.78
N MET A 230 -18.15 3.15 -13.53
CA MET A 230 -18.32 4.35 -12.72
C MET A 230 -16.96 4.95 -12.35
N TYR A 231 -16.04 4.16 -11.82
CA TYR A 231 -14.72 4.63 -11.38
C TYR A 231 -13.81 5.00 -12.56
N ALA A 232 -13.92 4.32 -13.70
CA ALA A 232 -13.21 4.70 -14.92
C ALA A 232 -13.62 6.09 -15.44
N LYS A 233 -14.87 6.51 -15.23
CA LYS A 233 -15.39 7.81 -15.70
C LYS A 233 -15.13 8.95 -14.72
N ASP A 234 -14.97 8.66 -13.43
CA ASP A 234 -14.85 9.67 -12.39
C ASP A 234 -13.74 9.33 -11.38
N ASN A 235 -12.58 9.94 -11.58
CA ASN A 235 -11.44 9.79 -10.68
C ASN A 235 -11.73 10.35 -9.27
N ASN A 236 -12.52 11.41 -9.13
CA ASN A 236 -12.82 11.97 -7.80
C ASN A 236 -13.70 11.02 -7.00
N LYS A 237 -14.68 10.39 -7.66
CA LYS A 237 -15.49 9.33 -7.06
C LYS A 237 -14.63 8.13 -6.64
N PHE A 238 -13.70 7.72 -7.49
CA PHE A 238 -12.72 6.68 -7.16
C PHE A 238 -11.94 7.05 -5.87
N LEU A 239 -11.28 8.20 -5.84
CA LEU A 239 -10.47 8.60 -4.69
C LEU A 239 -11.30 8.75 -3.40
N CYS A 240 -12.53 9.26 -3.49
CA CYS A 240 -13.42 9.44 -2.35
C CYS A 240 -13.86 8.09 -1.75
N ASP A 241 -14.34 7.17 -2.59
CA ASP A 241 -14.84 5.87 -2.15
C ASP A 241 -13.66 4.97 -1.69
N TYR A 242 -12.50 5.05 -2.38
CA TYR A 242 -11.30 4.30 -2.00
C TYR A 242 -10.80 4.68 -0.61
N ALA A 243 -10.87 5.97 -0.24
CA ALA A 243 -10.50 6.41 1.10
C ALA A 243 -11.32 5.68 2.19
N GLN A 244 -12.62 5.51 1.97
CA GLN A 244 -13.51 4.84 2.93
C GLN A 244 -13.23 3.34 3.01
N ALA A 245 -13.09 2.68 1.86
CA ALA A 245 -12.82 1.24 1.79
C ALA A 245 -11.44 0.90 2.37
N HIS A 246 -10.42 1.73 2.10
CA HIS A 246 -9.08 1.55 2.64
C HIS A 246 -9.07 1.68 4.18
N ILE A 247 -9.74 2.70 4.74
CA ILE A 247 -9.84 2.84 6.21
C ILE A 247 -10.59 1.65 6.80
N LYS A 248 -11.72 1.24 6.21
CA LYS A 248 -12.48 0.07 6.65
C LYS A 248 -11.61 -1.19 6.69
N LEU A 249 -10.83 -1.45 5.63
CA LEU A 249 -9.91 -2.58 5.57
C LEU A 249 -8.79 -2.48 6.62
N SER A 250 -8.17 -1.32 6.74
CA SER A 250 -7.05 -1.07 7.64
C SER A 250 -7.42 -1.12 9.13
N GLU A 251 -8.70 -0.97 9.49
CA GLU A 251 -9.21 -1.05 10.86
C GLU A 251 -9.95 -2.37 11.14
N LEU A 252 -10.16 -3.22 10.14
CA LEU A 252 -10.96 -4.43 10.27
C LEU A 252 -10.31 -5.41 11.25
N GLY A 253 -11.05 -5.75 12.31
CA GLY A 253 -10.60 -6.72 13.32
C GLY A 253 -9.46 -6.23 14.23
N CYS A 254 -9.03 -4.96 14.11
CA CYS A 254 -8.00 -4.41 14.97
C CYS A 254 -8.47 -4.31 16.43
N GLN A 255 -7.60 -4.70 17.35
CA GLN A 255 -7.69 -4.32 18.75
C GLN A 255 -6.80 -3.10 18.99
N TYR A 256 -7.21 -2.25 19.91
CA TYR A 256 -6.48 -1.04 20.26
C TYR A 256 -6.06 -1.09 21.72
N VAL A 257 -4.87 -0.56 22.03
CA VAL A 257 -4.36 -0.43 23.40
C VAL A 257 -5.28 0.50 24.22
N VAL A 258 -5.81 1.55 23.57
CA VAL A 258 -6.84 2.43 24.12
C VAL A 258 -8.17 2.12 23.46
N ASN A 259 -9.23 1.92 24.26
CA ASN A 259 -10.57 1.66 23.74
C ASN A 259 -10.99 2.71 22.70
N GLY A 260 -11.32 2.26 21.49
CA GLY A 260 -11.72 3.13 20.39
C GLY A 260 -10.59 3.73 19.56
N GLY A 261 -9.32 3.44 19.90
CA GLY A 261 -8.14 3.93 19.20
C GLY A 261 -7.86 5.42 19.42
N ILE A 262 -6.71 5.87 18.93
CA ILE A 262 -6.24 7.25 18.99
C ILE A 262 -6.46 7.91 17.64
N LYS A 263 -7.12 9.08 17.62
CA LYS A 263 -7.23 9.92 16.43
C LYS A 263 -6.24 11.08 16.56
N VAL A 264 -5.55 11.40 15.47
CA VAL A 264 -4.51 12.44 15.39
C VAL A 264 -4.92 13.56 14.46
#